data_AF-A0A7D9JGB6-F1
#
_entry.id   AF-A0A7D9JGB6-F1
#
_cell.length_a   1.000
_cell.length_b   1.000
_cell.length_c   1.000
_cell.angle_alpha   90.00
_cell.angle_beta   90.00
_cell.angle_gamma   90.00
#
_symmetry.space_group_name_H-M   'P 1'
#
loop_
_entity.id
_entity.type
_entity.pdbx_description
1 polymer ?
#
loop_
_entity_poly.entity_id
_entity_poly.type
_entity_poly.pdbx_seq_one_letter_code
_entity_poly.pdbx_strand_id
1 'polypeptide(L)'
;MLSSNDPLVSTIAKSELKQSVRFAVPDFNPPFLTLDYGSPVLAKLACTKLHHLCQDRAADKLLSLPDQGKVARALVKDHFGNGSLWIYSGLNIRFKDWRFVHRARLNLVPTNQNKHRWDDLQSPICRVCNTDPETLPHILCHCPTNLVDVRGRHNAILGRLTNAIRYGEVRVDQQIPELNDECRPDIVIMENNEVTVIDVMCPFENGDDALKSAEDHKVNKYSHLVDHFKHEGKVCHVFGFVFGALGAWHLNNEAVLSQIRMSLSYRKLFRKLCCSDAIKHSADIYYKHISQ
;
A
#
# COMPACT_ATOMS: atom_id res chain seq x y z
N MET A 1 -26.78 32.60 59.76
CA MET A 1 -27.15 31.94 58.50
C MET A 1 -26.00 32.15 57.53
N LEU A 2 -25.15 31.15 57.38
CA LEU A 2 -23.89 31.23 56.63
C LEU A 2 -24.17 31.10 55.13
N SER A 3 -23.55 32.02 54.39
CA SER A 3 -23.64 32.22 52.96
C SER A 3 -22.98 31.10 52.16
N SER A 4 -23.64 30.75 51.06
CA SER A 4 -23.11 30.05 49.90
C SER A 4 -21.78 30.65 49.43
N ASN A 5 -20.70 29.85 49.47
CA ASN A 5 -19.51 29.97 48.62
C ASN A 5 -18.67 28.71 48.84
N ASP A 6 -19.00 27.65 48.09
CA ASP A 6 -18.21 26.43 48.05
C ASP A 6 -17.39 26.46 46.75
N PRO A 7 -16.07 26.74 46.79
CA PRO A 7 -15.23 26.90 45.60
C PRO A 7 -14.68 25.56 45.09
N LEU A 8 -15.40 24.46 45.30
CA LEU A 8 -14.99 23.13 44.83
C LEU A 8 -15.38 22.83 43.37
N VAL A 9 -15.96 23.80 42.66
CA VAL A 9 -16.21 23.73 41.23
C VAL A 9 -15.50 24.88 40.52
N SER A 10 -14.17 24.86 40.50
CA SER A 10 -13.42 25.64 39.51
C SER A 10 -12.10 24.98 39.13
N THR A 11 -11.99 24.70 37.82
CA THR A 11 -10.75 24.68 37.06
C THR A 11 -9.75 23.55 37.37
N ILE A 12 -9.87 22.43 36.65
CA ILE A 12 -8.67 21.68 36.26
C ILE A 12 -7.82 22.64 35.42
N ALA A 13 -6.92 23.37 36.07
CA ALA A 13 -5.96 24.22 35.40
C ALA A 13 -5.17 23.35 34.42
N LYS A 14 -5.20 23.70 33.13
CA LYS A 14 -4.34 23.05 32.13
C LYS A 14 -2.90 23.34 32.55
N SER A 15 -2.25 22.38 33.22
CA SER A 15 -0.89 22.56 33.71
C SER A 15 0.06 22.80 32.54
N GLU A 16 0.70 23.96 32.52
CA GLU A 16 1.83 24.22 31.63
C GLU A 16 3.08 23.54 32.18
N LEU A 17 3.84 22.91 31.30
CA LEU A 17 5.13 22.28 31.60
C LEU A 17 6.26 23.29 31.46
N LYS A 18 7.38 23.01 32.14
CA LYS A 18 8.62 23.81 32.08
C LYS A 18 9.12 23.98 30.63
N GLN A 19 9.95 24.99 30.42
CA GLN A 19 10.57 25.32 29.12
C GLN A 19 11.34 24.16 28.47
N SER A 20 11.73 23.15 29.24
CA SER A 20 12.34 21.91 28.76
C SER A 20 11.75 20.71 29.50
N VAL A 21 11.53 19.62 28.79
CA VAL A 21 11.09 18.36 29.39
C VAL A 21 11.88 17.19 28.78
N ARG A 22 12.42 16.34 29.67
CA ARG A 22 13.16 15.14 29.30
C ARG A 22 12.33 13.91 29.65
N PHE A 23 12.14 13.02 28.68
CA PHE A 23 11.36 11.79 28.82
C PHE A 23 12.24 10.58 28.57
N ALA A 24 12.12 9.58 29.44
CA ALA A 24 12.74 8.27 29.22
C ALA A 24 11.94 7.48 28.20
N VAL A 25 12.61 6.89 27.21
CA VAL A 25 12.02 6.00 26.21
C VAL A 25 12.96 4.79 26.07
N PRO A 26 12.82 3.77 26.94
CA PRO A 26 13.83 2.72 27.13
C PRO A 26 14.21 1.95 25.86
N ASP A 27 13.26 1.75 24.94
CA ASP A 27 13.44 0.95 23.72
C ASP A 27 14.16 1.68 22.57
N PHE A 28 14.58 2.93 22.80
CA PHE A 28 15.25 3.78 21.82
C PHE A 28 16.70 4.10 22.22
N ASN A 29 17.52 4.39 21.22
CA ASN A 29 18.87 4.92 21.43
C ASN A 29 18.99 6.31 20.78
N PRO A 30 19.27 7.39 21.53
CA PRO A 30 19.40 7.43 22.98
C PRO A 30 18.06 7.18 23.71
N PRO A 31 18.08 6.63 24.94
CA PRO A 31 16.89 6.23 25.70
C PRO A 31 16.12 7.41 26.30
N PHE A 32 16.32 8.61 25.74
CA PHE A 32 15.64 9.81 26.15
C PHE A 32 15.30 10.70 24.95
N LEU A 33 14.22 11.45 25.13
CA LEU A 33 13.81 12.57 24.28
C LEU A 33 13.85 13.83 25.13
N THR A 34 14.56 14.85 24.65
CA THR A 34 14.56 16.18 25.26
C THR A 34 13.77 17.10 24.34
N LEU A 35 12.81 17.83 24.91
CA LEU A 35 11.99 18.80 24.20
C LEU A 35 12.16 20.16 24.82
N ASP A 36 12.75 21.07 24.06
CA ASP A 36 12.94 22.47 24.43
C ASP A 36 11.88 23.33 23.71
N TYR A 37 11.18 24.17 24.46
CA TYR A 37 10.03 24.95 23.99
C TYR A 37 10.25 26.46 24.03
N GLY A 38 11.35 26.95 24.61
CA GLY A 38 11.65 28.39 24.75
C GLY A 38 10.74 29.16 25.71
N SER A 39 9.50 28.70 25.90
CA SER A 39 8.52 29.17 26.87
C SER A 39 7.77 27.97 27.49
N PRO A 40 7.07 28.17 28.63
CA PRO A 40 6.17 27.14 29.16
C PRO A 40 5.14 26.71 28.12
N VAL A 41 4.86 25.40 28.06
CA VAL A 41 3.98 24.81 27.04
C VAL A 41 2.84 24.04 27.69
N LEU A 42 1.65 24.08 27.10
CA LEU A 42 0.54 23.24 27.57
C LEU A 42 0.92 21.76 27.51
N ALA A 43 0.64 21.02 28.60
CA ALA A 43 0.92 19.58 28.68
C ALA A 43 0.36 18.80 27.48
N LYS A 44 -0.84 19.14 26.99
CA LYS A 44 -1.45 18.52 25.81
C LYS A 44 -0.57 18.66 24.55
N LEU A 45 -0.03 19.85 24.30
CA LEU A 45 0.81 20.10 23.13
C LEU A 45 2.15 19.37 23.24
N ALA A 46 2.73 19.33 24.45
CA ALA A 46 3.93 18.57 24.72
C ALA A 46 3.72 17.06 24.51
N CYS A 47 2.61 16.51 25.00
CA CYS A 47 2.25 15.10 24.78
C CYS A 47 2.08 14.77 23.29
N THR A 48 1.42 15.65 22.51
CA THR A 48 1.30 15.46 21.05
C THR A 48 2.68 15.46 20.38
N LYS A 49 3.55 16.41 20.72
CA LYS A 49 4.92 16.46 20.16
C LYS A 49 5.74 15.22 20.51
N LEU A 50 5.65 14.73 21.74
CA LEU A 50 6.30 13.48 22.15
C LEU A 50 5.77 12.28 21.39
N HIS A 51 4.45 12.20 21.22
CA HIS A 51 3.84 11.10 20.47
C HIS A 51 4.39 11.04 19.05
N HIS A 52 4.47 12.18 18.36
CA HIS A 52 5.08 12.25 17.03
C HIS A 52 6.55 11.84 17.03
N LEU A 53 7.37 12.33 17.97
CA LEU A 53 8.78 11.93 18.03
C LEU A 53 8.99 10.43 18.30
N CYS A 54 8.17 9.84 19.16
CA CYS A 54 8.18 8.39 19.39
C CYS A 54 7.76 7.62 18.13
N GLN A 55 6.75 8.11 17.40
CA GLN A 55 6.31 7.53 16.13
C GLN A 55 7.40 7.63 15.06
N ASP A 56 8.04 8.78 14.90
CA ASP A 56 9.11 9.00 13.92
C ASP A 56 10.29 8.07 14.19
N ARG A 57 10.77 8.00 15.45
CA ARG A 57 11.85 7.06 15.81
C ARG A 57 11.45 5.60 15.60
N ALA A 58 10.20 5.23 15.89
CA ALA A 58 9.73 3.87 15.66
C ALA A 58 9.67 3.55 14.16
N ALA A 59 9.25 4.53 13.34
CA ALA A 59 9.25 4.43 11.89
C ALA A 59 10.68 4.28 11.36
N ASP A 60 11.63 5.12 11.78
CA ASP A 60 13.04 5.04 11.38
C ASP A 60 13.64 3.68 11.72
N LYS A 61 13.38 3.19 12.94
CA LYS A 61 13.82 1.86 13.37
C LYS A 61 13.25 0.79 12.43
N LEU A 62 11.95 0.81 12.15
CA LEU A 62 11.31 -0.17 11.26
C LEU A 62 11.87 -0.09 9.84
N LEU A 63 12.02 1.11 9.28
CA LEU A 63 12.52 1.33 7.92
C LEU A 63 13.97 0.86 7.76
N SER A 64 14.78 0.96 8.82
CA SER A 64 16.17 0.48 8.82
C SER A 64 16.29 -1.05 8.86
N LEU A 65 15.24 -1.78 9.26
CA LEU A 65 15.29 -3.24 9.29
C LEU A 65 15.35 -3.81 7.86
N PRO A 66 16.32 -4.69 7.54
CA PRO A 66 16.53 -5.16 6.18
C PRO A 66 15.36 -6.02 5.68
N ASP A 67 14.75 -6.81 6.56
CA ASP A 67 13.65 -7.72 6.22
C ASP A 67 12.27 -7.11 6.55
N GLN A 68 12.03 -6.76 7.82
CA GLN A 68 10.75 -6.22 8.30
C GLN A 68 10.43 -4.85 7.71
N GLY A 69 11.45 -4.08 7.33
CA GLY A 69 11.30 -2.72 6.79
C GLY A 69 10.93 -2.68 5.31
N LYS A 70 10.99 -3.79 4.56
CA LYS A 70 10.79 -3.81 3.09
C LYS A 70 9.47 -3.18 2.67
N VAL A 71 8.38 -3.67 3.23
CA VAL A 71 7.03 -3.20 2.89
C VAL A 71 6.79 -1.80 3.47
N ALA A 72 7.35 -1.50 4.64
CA ALA A 72 7.26 -0.17 5.23
C ALA A 72 7.87 0.89 4.30
N ARG A 73 9.03 0.63 3.69
CA ARG A 73 9.68 1.54 2.74
C ARG A 73 8.83 1.84 1.50
N ALA A 74 7.98 0.90 1.05
CA ALA A 74 7.00 1.17 0.01
C ALA A 74 5.80 1.97 0.54
N LEU A 75 5.29 1.64 1.73
CA LEU A 75 4.12 2.29 2.33
C LEU A 75 4.34 3.77 2.66
N VAL A 76 5.55 4.18 3.05
CA VAL A 76 5.82 5.60 3.37
C VAL A 76 5.76 6.50 2.14
N LYS A 77 5.90 5.95 0.92
CA LYS A 77 5.74 6.70 -0.33
C LYS A 77 4.26 7.01 -0.64
N ASP A 78 3.30 6.36 0.02
CA ASP A 78 1.87 6.69 -0.09
C ASP A 78 1.52 7.88 0.81
N HIS A 79 1.58 9.09 0.23
CA HIS A 79 1.27 10.34 0.94
C HIS A 79 -0.15 10.40 1.53
N PHE A 80 -1.09 9.56 1.10
CA PHE A 80 -2.45 9.54 1.60
C PHE A 80 -2.70 8.47 2.66
N GLY A 81 -1.73 7.58 2.90
CA GLY A 81 -1.82 6.47 3.84
C GLY A 81 -2.95 5.47 3.54
N ASN A 82 -3.38 5.36 2.27
CA ASN A 82 -4.52 4.52 1.86
C ASN A 82 -4.32 3.06 2.26
N GLY A 83 -3.08 2.58 2.16
CA GLY A 83 -2.70 1.23 2.53
C GLY A 83 -2.78 0.93 4.04
N SER A 84 -2.94 1.93 4.91
CA SER A 84 -2.82 1.75 6.36
C SER A 84 -3.98 2.37 7.17
N LEU A 85 -4.91 3.09 6.54
CA LEU A 85 -6.05 3.72 7.24
C LEU A 85 -7.02 2.72 7.90
N TRP A 86 -7.07 1.48 7.42
CA TRP A 86 -7.87 0.41 8.04
C TRP A 86 -7.28 -0.05 9.39
N ILE A 87 -6.02 0.26 9.71
CA ILE A 87 -5.39 -0.13 10.99
C ILE A 87 -6.16 0.46 12.17
N TYR A 88 -6.57 1.72 12.05
CA TYR A 88 -7.27 2.45 13.12
C TYR A 88 -8.80 2.34 13.02
N SER A 89 -9.33 2.24 11.80
CA SER A 89 -10.78 2.30 11.57
C SER A 89 -11.46 0.94 11.44
N GLY A 90 -10.71 -0.11 11.10
CA GLY A 90 -11.27 -1.42 10.75
C GLY A 90 -12.16 -1.42 9.49
N LEU A 91 -12.31 -0.28 8.82
CA LEU A 91 -13.20 -0.14 7.67
C LEU A 91 -12.62 -0.86 6.45
N ASN A 92 -13.50 -1.53 5.70
CA ASN A 92 -13.20 -2.21 4.44
C ASN A 92 -12.21 -3.38 4.52
N ILE A 93 -11.87 -3.89 5.71
CA ILE A 93 -11.00 -5.05 5.90
C ILE A 93 -11.70 -6.14 6.72
N ARG A 94 -11.51 -7.43 6.40
CA ARG A 94 -12.04 -8.53 7.22
C ARG A 94 -11.08 -8.78 8.39
N PHE A 95 -11.58 -9.32 9.49
CA PHE A 95 -10.76 -9.62 10.67
C PHE A 95 -9.56 -10.55 10.35
N LYS A 96 -9.77 -11.57 9.52
CA LYS A 96 -8.70 -12.49 9.09
C LYS A 96 -7.61 -11.79 8.27
N ASP A 97 -7.97 -10.78 7.48
CA ASP A 97 -7.05 -10.03 6.64
C ASP A 97 -6.22 -9.09 7.51
N TRP A 98 -6.85 -8.42 8.48
CA TRP A 98 -6.18 -7.60 9.48
C TRP A 98 -5.12 -8.40 10.23
N ARG A 99 -5.46 -9.62 10.69
CA ARG A 99 -4.51 -10.50 11.39
C ARG A 99 -3.37 -10.96 10.49
N PHE A 100 -3.66 -11.22 9.22
CA PHE A 100 -2.67 -11.62 8.22
C PHE A 100 -1.69 -10.48 7.91
N VAL A 101 -2.21 -9.32 7.50
CA VAL A 101 -1.41 -8.26 6.86
C VAL A 101 -0.38 -7.64 7.81
N HIS A 102 -0.68 -7.52 9.11
CA HIS A 102 0.30 -7.02 10.09
C HIS A 102 1.55 -7.90 10.16
N ARG A 103 1.35 -9.21 10.23
CA ARG A 103 2.45 -10.17 10.22
C ARG A 103 3.11 -10.24 8.86
N ALA A 104 2.33 -10.19 7.78
CA ALA A 104 2.84 -10.31 6.42
C ALA A 104 3.76 -9.14 6.05
N ARG A 105 3.39 -7.90 6.42
CA ARG A 105 4.21 -6.69 6.20
C ARG A 105 5.57 -6.75 6.90
N LEU A 106 5.64 -7.44 8.03
CA LEU A 106 6.86 -7.65 8.79
C LEU A 106 7.58 -8.96 8.41
N ASN A 107 7.09 -9.69 7.41
CA ASN A 107 7.57 -11.03 7.06
C ASN A 107 7.60 -12.02 8.26
N LEU A 108 6.57 -11.98 9.10
CA LEU A 108 6.41 -12.81 10.31
C LEU A 108 5.33 -13.89 10.17
N VAL A 109 4.82 -14.11 8.97
CA VAL A 109 3.89 -15.21 8.70
C VAL A 109 4.64 -16.53 8.54
N PRO A 110 4.07 -17.66 8.98
CA PRO A 110 4.73 -18.97 8.93
C PRO A 110 4.76 -19.55 7.51
N THR A 111 5.72 -19.10 6.71
CA THR A 111 6.14 -19.80 5.48
C THR A 111 7.28 -20.77 5.79
N ASN A 112 7.53 -21.75 4.93
CA ASN A 112 8.64 -22.69 5.12
C ASN A 112 9.99 -21.98 5.15
N GLN A 113 10.21 -20.94 4.31
CA GLN A 113 11.41 -20.10 4.39
C GLN A 113 11.55 -19.44 5.76
N ASN A 114 10.47 -18.89 6.32
CA ASN A 114 10.53 -18.19 7.61
C ASN A 114 10.74 -19.17 8.76
N LYS A 115 10.08 -20.34 8.72
CA LYS A 115 10.29 -21.41 9.71
C LYS A 115 11.72 -21.90 9.69
N HIS A 116 12.27 -22.20 8.51
CA HIS A 116 13.67 -22.55 8.32
C HIS A 116 14.62 -21.50 8.94
N ARG A 117 14.32 -20.20 8.79
CA ARG A 117 15.11 -19.14 9.45
C ARG A 117 14.96 -19.10 10.98
N TRP A 118 13.86 -19.57 11.54
CA TRP A 118 13.59 -19.52 12.98
C TRP A 118 14.14 -20.72 13.73
N ASP A 119 14.08 -21.92 13.15
CA ASP A 119 14.42 -23.17 13.83
C ASP A 119 15.38 -24.09 13.05
N ASP A 120 15.67 -23.80 11.78
CA ASP A 120 16.53 -24.60 10.86
C ASP A 120 16.11 -26.07 10.70
N LEU A 121 14.87 -26.42 11.06
CA LEU A 121 14.38 -27.81 11.03
C LEU A 121 13.61 -28.15 9.75
N GLN A 122 13.10 -27.13 9.05
CA GLN A 122 12.23 -27.31 7.87
C GLN A 122 12.95 -26.93 6.59
N SER A 123 12.72 -27.69 5.51
CA SER A 123 13.16 -27.31 4.18
C SER A 123 12.56 -25.96 3.79
N PRO A 124 13.32 -25.01 3.24
CA PRO A 124 12.81 -23.72 2.80
C PRO A 124 11.91 -23.81 1.56
N ILE A 125 11.88 -24.96 0.88
CA ILE A 125 11.17 -25.15 -0.40
C ILE A 125 9.65 -25.02 -0.24
N CYS A 126 9.01 -24.46 -1.26
CA CYS A 126 7.55 -24.33 -1.36
C CYS A 126 6.86 -25.68 -1.21
N ARG A 127 5.95 -25.79 -0.22
CA ARG A 127 5.18 -27.00 0.05
C ARG A 127 4.21 -27.39 -1.07
N VAL A 128 3.87 -26.43 -1.93
CA VAL A 128 2.86 -26.61 -2.98
C VAL A 128 3.50 -26.91 -4.34
N CYS A 129 4.44 -26.06 -4.80
CA CYS A 129 5.02 -26.22 -6.13
C CYS A 129 6.38 -26.95 -6.14
N ASN A 130 7.03 -27.11 -5.00
CA ASN A 130 8.32 -27.80 -4.85
C ASN A 130 9.48 -27.27 -5.71
N THR A 131 9.41 -26.03 -6.23
CA THR A 131 10.45 -25.45 -7.10
C THR A 131 11.33 -24.42 -6.38
N ASP A 132 10.71 -23.40 -5.82
CA ASP A 132 11.40 -22.23 -5.25
C ASP A 132 11.26 -22.21 -3.73
N PRO A 133 12.11 -21.43 -3.02
CA PRO A 133 11.89 -21.16 -1.60
C PRO A 133 10.50 -20.54 -1.34
N GLU A 134 9.83 -21.03 -0.30
CA GLU A 134 8.50 -20.60 0.12
C GLU A 134 8.56 -19.24 0.81
N THR A 135 8.84 -18.20 0.03
CA THR A 135 8.84 -16.82 0.49
C THR A 135 7.45 -16.21 0.32
N LEU A 136 7.14 -15.16 1.06
CA LEU A 136 5.92 -14.38 0.82
C LEU A 136 5.79 -13.86 -0.63
N PRO A 137 6.82 -13.27 -1.24
CA PRO A 137 6.81 -12.93 -2.67
C PRO A 137 6.47 -14.12 -3.56
N HIS A 138 7.05 -15.30 -3.28
CA HIS A 138 6.74 -16.50 -4.04
C HIS A 138 5.25 -16.86 -3.90
N ILE A 139 4.75 -17.02 -2.67
CA ILE A 139 3.34 -17.38 -2.42
C ILE A 139 2.39 -16.38 -3.10
N LEU A 140 2.63 -15.08 -2.91
CA LEU A 140 1.67 -14.04 -3.29
C LEU A 140 1.76 -13.60 -4.75
N CYS A 141 2.88 -13.86 -5.44
CA CYS A 141 3.12 -13.30 -6.78
C CYS A 141 3.66 -14.31 -7.80
N HIS A 142 4.42 -15.33 -7.40
CA HIS A 142 5.22 -16.13 -8.35
C HIS A 142 4.94 -17.64 -8.34
N CYS A 143 4.25 -18.17 -7.33
CA CYS A 143 3.94 -19.59 -7.23
C CYS A 143 3.00 -20.00 -8.38
N PRO A 144 3.41 -20.95 -9.27
CA PRO A 144 2.60 -21.37 -10.41
C PRO A 144 1.19 -21.83 -10.02
N THR A 145 1.07 -22.57 -8.92
CA THR A 145 -0.20 -23.10 -8.41
C THR A 145 -1.15 -22.00 -7.93
N ASN A 146 -0.62 -20.84 -7.52
CA ASN A 146 -1.43 -19.71 -7.06
C ASN A 146 -1.79 -18.72 -8.18
N LEU A 147 -1.27 -18.88 -9.41
CA LEU A 147 -1.42 -17.87 -10.48
C LEU A 147 -2.86 -17.54 -10.85
N VAL A 148 -3.81 -18.46 -10.65
CA VAL A 148 -5.25 -18.19 -10.84
C VAL A 148 -5.74 -17.17 -9.81
N ASP A 149 -5.40 -17.35 -8.54
CA ASP A 149 -5.81 -16.46 -7.45
C ASP A 149 -5.06 -15.12 -7.51
N VAL A 150 -3.78 -15.13 -7.94
CA VAL A 150 -2.99 -13.92 -8.21
C VAL A 150 -3.65 -13.07 -9.31
N ARG A 151 -4.10 -13.72 -10.40
CA ARG A 151 -4.93 -13.06 -11.44
C ARG A 151 -6.28 -12.60 -10.89
N GLY A 152 -6.87 -13.32 -9.94
CA GLY A 152 -8.08 -12.88 -9.23
C GLY A 152 -7.88 -11.57 -8.47
N ARG A 153 -6.74 -11.39 -7.78
CA ARG A 153 -6.37 -10.12 -7.12
C ARG A 153 -6.26 -8.98 -8.12
N HIS A 154 -5.57 -9.23 -9.23
CA HIS A 154 -5.43 -8.28 -10.33
C HIS A 154 -6.79 -7.85 -10.88
N ASN A 155 -7.65 -8.83 -11.20
CA ASN A 155 -8.96 -8.59 -11.81
C ASN A 155 -9.92 -7.84 -10.88
N ALA A 156 -9.78 -7.98 -9.56
CA ALA A 156 -10.57 -7.18 -8.62
C ALA A 156 -10.25 -5.68 -8.74
N ILE A 157 -8.98 -5.32 -8.91
CA ILE A 157 -8.54 -3.92 -9.08
C ILE A 157 -8.89 -3.42 -10.48
N LEU A 158 -8.63 -4.23 -11.52
CA LEU A 158 -9.04 -3.95 -12.89
C LEU A 158 -10.54 -3.65 -12.96
N GLY A 159 -11.37 -4.51 -12.36
CA GLY A 159 -12.81 -4.35 -12.28
C GLY A 159 -13.25 -3.06 -11.58
N ARG A 160 -12.51 -2.59 -10.57
CA ARG A 160 -12.78 -1.28 -9.96
C ARG A 160 -12.49 -0.14 -10.91
N LEU A 161 -11.36 -0.20 -11.61
CA LEU A 161 -10.92 0.85 -12.51
C LEU A 161 -11.85 0.96 -13.72
N THR A 162 -12.21 -0.17 -14.35
CA THR A 162 -13.17 -0.22 -15.44
C THR A 162 -14.54 0.30 -15.00
N ASN A 163 -15.01 -0.12 -13.82
CA ASN A 163 -16.23 0.40 -13.22
C ASN A 163 -16.13 1.85 -12.75
N ALA A 164 -15.01 2.54 -12.87
CA ALA A 164 -14.90 3.98 -12.59
C ALA A 164 -14.91 4.84 -13.87
N ILE A 165 -14.58 4.25 -15.02
CA ILE A 165 -14.57 4.95 -16.31
C ILE A 165 -16.02 5.12 -16.81
N ARG A 166 -16.35 6.32 -17.31
CA ARG A 166 -17.72 6.73 -17.68
C ARG A 166 -17.81 7.39 -19.04
N TYR A 167 -16.75 7.32 -19.84
CA TYR A 167 -16.62 8.03 -21.11
C TYR A 167 -15.78 7.19 -22.07
N GLY A 168 -15.84 7.57 -23.36
CA GLY A 168 -15.12 6.90 -24.43
C GLY A 168 -15.58 5.46 -24.70
N GLU A 169 -15.04 4.87 -25.76
CA GLU A 169 -15.09 3.43 -26.00
C GLU A 169 -14.03 2.75 -25.13
N VAL A 170 -14.47 1.85 -24.24
CA VAL A 170 -13.58 1.12 -23.33
C VAL A 170 -13.44 -0.33 -23.80
N ARG A 171 -12.22 -0.72 -24.16
CA ARG A 171 -11.83 -2.11 -24.44
C ARG A 171 -11.06 -2.65 -23.24
N VAL A 172 -11.40 -3.86 -22.80
CA VAL A 172 -10.80 -4.52 -21.63
C VAL A 172 -10.29 -5.88 -22.05
N ASP A 173 -9.03 -6.20 -21.73
CA ASP A 173 -8.43 -7.50 -22.03
C ASP A 173 -8.49 -7.90 -23.52
N GLN A 174 -8.42 -6.93 -24.43
CA GLN A 174 -8.53 -7.14 -25.88
C GLN A 174 -7.22 -6.81 -26.59
N GLN A 175 -6.91 -7.59 -27.64
CA GLN A 175 -5.85 -7.21 -28.57
C GLN A 175 -6.24 -5.93 -29.30
N ILE A 176 -5.25 -5.15 -29.72
CA ILE A 176 -5.49 -3.98 -30.57
C ILE A 176 -5.52 -4.47 -32.01
N PRO A 177 -6.70 -4.55 -32.67
CA PRO A 177 -6.85 -5.23 -33.95
C PRO A 177 -5.95 -4.66 -35.05
N GLU A 178 -5.63 -3.37 -34.97
CA GLU A 178 -4.87 -2.63 -35.97
C GLU A 178 -3.35 -2.92 -35.92
N LEU A 179 -2.86 -3.55 -34.86
CA LEU A 179 -1.43 -3.73 -34.60
C LEU A 179 -0.84 -5.07 -35.06
N ASN A 180 -1.66 -6.04 -35.49
CA ASN A 180 -1.20 -7.37 -35.90
C ASN A 180 -0.16 -7.99 -34.93
N ASP A 181 -0.30 -7.73 -33.63
CA ASP A 181 0.57 -8.25 -32.59
C ASP A 181 -0.25 -8.95 -31.49
N GLU A 182 0.44 -9.60 -30.55
CA GLU A 182 -0.19 -10.25 -29.40
C GLU A 182 -0.42 -9.27 -28.22
N CYS A 183 -0.29 -7.96 -28.46
CA CYS A 183 -0.37 -6.96 -27.42
C CYS A 183 -1.80 -6.87 -26.89
N ARG A 184 -1.95 -7.10 -25.59
CA ARG A 184 -3.23 -7.07 -24.89
C ARG A 184 -3.11 -6.26 -23.60
N PRO A 185 -3.28 -4.93 -23.67
CA PRO A 185 -3.37 -4.11 -22.47
C PRO A 185 -4.65 -4.41 -21.69
N ASP A 186 -4.63 -4.20 -20.38
CA ASP A 186 -5.80 -4.45 -19.54
C ASP A 186 -6.97 -3.50 -19.85
N ILE A 187 -6.69 -2.22 -20.11
CA ILE A 187 -7.69 -1.21 -20.48
C ILE A 187 -7.16 -0.35 -21.62
N VAL A 188 -7.99 -0.15 -22.65
CA VAL A 188 -7.82 0.88 -23.68
C VAL A 188 -9.08 1.73 -23.72
N ILE A 189 -8.94 3.04 -23.53
CA ILE A 189 -10.02 4.03 -23.65
C ILE A 189 -9.76 4.87 -24.90
N MET A 190 -10.72 4.91 -25.82
CA MET A 190 -10.64 5.79 -26.99
C MET A 190 -11.75 6.83 -26.93
N GLU A 191 -11.38 8.10 -27.02
CA GLU A 191 -12.33 9.21 -27.09
C GLU A 191 -11.76 10.31 -27.99
N ASN A 192 -12.51 10.69 -29.03
CA ASN A 192 -12.06 11.66 -30.03
C ASN A 192 -10.71 11.25 -30.64
N ASN A 193 -9.69 12.13 -30.54
CA ASN A 193 -8.33 11.87 -30.99
C ASN A 193 -7.39 11.46 -29.84
N GLU A 194 -7.93 11.02 -28.69
CA GLU A 194 -7.14 10.56 -27.56
C GLU A 194 -7.33 9.07 -27.30
N VAL A 195 -6.22 8.38 -27.04
CA VAL A 195 -6.16 6.98 -26.63
C VAL A 195 -5.45 6.91 -25.28
N THR A 196 -6.07 6.24 -24.32
CA THR A 196 -5.47 6.00 -23.00
C THR A 196 -5.34 4.49 -22.80
N VAL A 197 -4.11 4.03 -22.65
CA VAL A 197 -3.77 2.63 -22.36
C VAL A 197 -3.37 2.53 -20.89
N ILE A 198 -4.01 1.64 -20.14
CA ILE A 198 -3.72 1.42 -18.73
C ILE A 198 -3.51 -0.08 -18.51
N ASP A 199 -2.42 -0.44 -17.85
CA ASP A 199 -2.12 -1.82 -17.45
C ASP A 199 -2.00 -1.93 -15.94
N VAL A 200 -2.79 -2.80 -15.34
CA VAL A 200 -2.83 -3.05 -13.90
C VAL A 200 -1.74 -4.04 -13.52
N MET A 201 -1.20 -3.88 -12.31
CA MET A 201 -0.23 -4.83 -11.78
C MET A 201 -0.16 -4.78 -10.27
N CYS A 202 0.15 -5.95 -9.70
CA CYS A 202 0.19 -6.17 -8.27
C CYS A 202 1.51 -6.82 -7.82
N PRO A 203 2.68 -6.15 -7.99
CA PRO A 203 3.96 -6.67 -7.53
C PRO A 203 4.02 -6.82 -6.00
N PHE A 204 5.00 -7.59 -5.51
CA PHE A 204 5.32 -7.60 -4.08
C PHE A 204 6.14 -6.36 -3.71
N GLU A 205 5.86 -5.76 -2.54
CA GLU A 205 6.54 -4.57 -2.02
C GLU A 205 7.96 -4.85 -1.47
N ASN A 206 8.86 -5.31 -2.33
CA ASN A 206 10.25 -5.60 -1.97
C ASN A 206 11.12 -4.33 -1.94
N GLY A 207 10.74 -3.37 -1.09
CA GLY A 207 11.42 -2.08 -1.00
C GLY A 207 10.74 -1.00 -1.83
N ASP A 208 11.41 0.14 -1.92
CA ASP A 208 10.80 1.40 -2.28
C ASP A 208 10.73 1.63 -3.80
N ASP A 209 11.56 0.96 -4.58
CA ASP A 209 11.56 1.05 -6.04
C ASP A 209 10.75 -0.06 -6.74
N ALA A 210 10.33 -1.09 -6.01
CA ALA A 210 9.64 -2.25 -6.60
C ALA A 210 8.38 -1.85 -7.40
N LEU A 211 7.61 -0.89 -6.90
CA LEU A 211 6.41 -0.39 -7.56
C LEU A 211 6.77 0.46 -8.80
N LYS A 212 7.83 1.25 -8.70
CA LYS A 212 8.31 2.08 -9.80
C LYS A 212 8.90 1.24 -10.93
N SER A 213 9.73 0.25 -10.62
CA SER A 213 10.28 -0.67 -11.62
C SER A 213 9.19 -1.48 -12.32
N ALA A 214 8.14 -1.88 -11.59
CA ALA A 214 7.00 -2.54 -12.20
C ALA A 214 6.27 -1.61 -13.20
N GLU A 215 6.13 -0.33 -12.86
CA GLU A 215 5.56 0.69 -13.74
C GLU A 215 6.38 0.87 -15.01
N ASP A 216 7.68 1.10 -14.85
CA ASP A 216 8.58 1.32 -15.97
C ASP A 216 8.57 0.14 -16.94
N HIS A 217 8.53 -1.08 -16.41
CA HIS A 217 8.42 -2.29 -17.24
C HIS A 217 7.17 -2.29 -18.12
N LYS A 218 6.00 -1.93 -17.57
CA LYS A 218 4.73 -1.88 -18.33
C LYS A 218 4.69 -0.71 -19.31
N VAL A 219 5.13 0.48 -18.90
CA VAL A 219 5.19 1.64 -19.79
C VAL A 219 6.10 1.35 -20.99
N ASN A 220 7.26 0.74 -20.74
CA ASN A 220 8.19 0.35 -21.81
C ASN A 220 7.58 -0.73 -22.72
N LYS A 221 6.88 -1.73 -22.16
CA LYS A 221 6.22 -2.80 -22.91
C LYS A 221 5.23 -2.26 -23.95
N TYR A 222 4.52 -1.17 -23.64
CA TYR A 222 3.50 -0.59 -24.53
C TYR A 222 3.94 0.71 -25.20
N SER A 223 5.23 1.05 -25.15
CA SER A 223 5.75 2.28 -25.73
C SER A 223 5.49 2.38 -27.25
N HIS A 224 5.51 1.24 -27.96
CA HIS A 224 5.21 1.18 -29.39
C HIS A 224 3.78 1.58 -29.75
N LEU A 225 2.83 1.45 -28.81
CA LEU A 225 1.45 1.89 -29.01
C LEU A 225 1.37 3.41 -29.19
N VAL A 226 2.25 4.15 -28.53
CA VAL A 226 2.31 5.61 -28.65
C VAL A 226 2.64 6.00 -30.09
N ASP A 227 3.64 5.35 -30.68
CA ASP A 227 4.03 5.60 -32.06
C ASP A 227 2.93 5.15 -33.03
N HIS A 228 2.35 3.97 -32.82
CA HIS A 228 1.25 3.47 -33.67
C HIS A 228 0.08 4.47 -33.75
N PHE A 229 -0.48 4.88 -32.61
CA PHE A 229 -1.61 5.80 -32.60
C PHE A 229 -1.24 7.22 -33.07
N LYS A 230 0.02 7.63 -32.88
CA LYS A 230 0.53 8.89 -33.44
C LYS A 230 0.50 8.89 -34.97
N HIS A 231 0.82 7.77 -35.62
CA HIS A 231 0.70 7.64 -37.08
C HIS A 231 -0.76 7.70 -37.55
N GLU A 232 -1.71 7.30 -36.71
CA GLU A 232 -3.15 7.47 -36.97
C GLU A 232 -3.68 8.89 -36.68
N GLY A 233 -2.81 9.83 -36.30
CA GLY A 233 -3.20 11.20 -35.94
C GLY A 233 -3.85 11.34 -34.56
N LYS A 234 -3.67 10.34 -33.68
CA LYS A 234 -4.18 10.34 -32.30
C LYS A 234 -3.06 10.60 -31.30
N VAL A 235 -3.41 11.14 -30.14
CA VAL A 235 -2.53 11.27 -28.98
C VAL A 235 -2.73 10.04 -28.09
N CYS A 236 -1.67 9.31 -27.78
CA CYS A 236 -1.73 8.12 -26.94
C CYS A 236 -0.97 8.30 -25.64
N HIS A 237 -1.61 7.96 -24.53
CA HIS A 237 -1.03 7.96 -23.19
C HIS A 237 -0.99 6.54 -22.64
N VAL A 238 0.16 6.12 -22.12
CA VAL A 238 0.37 4.78 -21.53
C VAL A 238 0.65 4.93 -20.05
N PHE A 239 -0.08 4.17 -19.23
CA PHE A 239 0.07 4.18 -17.78
C PHE A 239 0.18 2.77 -17.20
N GLY A 240 1.05 2.62 -16.21
CA GLY A 240 1.00 1.50 -15.27
C GLY A 240 0.14 1.86 -14.06
N PHE A 241 -0.79 0.99 -13.68
CA PHE A 241 -1.63 1.15 -12.50
C PHE A 241 -1.24 0.13 -11.42
N VAL A 242 -0.47 0.58 -10.43
CA VAL A 242 0.37 -0.29 -9.59
C VAL A 242 -0.12 -0.38 -8.17
N PHE A 243 -0.17 -1.59 -7.64
CA PHE A 243 -0.46 -1.84 -6.23
C PHE A 243 0.52 -2.83 -5.65
N GLY A 244 0.92 -2.60 -4.41
CA GLY A 244 1.61 -3.63 -3.67
C GLY A 244 0.68 -4.78 -3.28
N ALA A 245 1.16 -6.02 -3.31
CA ALA A 245 0.42 -7.20 -2.88
C ALA A 245 -0.09 -7.10 -1.42
N LEU A 246 0.57 -6.33 -0.56
CA LEU A 246 0.21 -6.06 0.82
C LEU A 246 -0.38 -4.64 1.03
N GLY A 247 -0.84 -4.01 -0.05
CA GLY A 247 -1.67 -2.82 -0.05
C GLY A 247 -0.91 -1.49 -0.15
N ALA A 248 0.32 -1.46 -0.65
CA ALA A 248 0.95 -0.19 -1.01
C ALA A 248 0.30 0.45 -2.24
N TRP A 249 0.16 1.78 -2.22
CA TRP A 249 -0.36 2.59 -3.32
C TRP A 249 0.80 3.30 -4.03
N HIS A 250 0.91 3.16 -5.35
CA HIS A 250 1.92 3.89 -6.12
C HIS A 250 1.45 5.32 -6.41
N LEU A 251 2.33 6.30 -6.21
CA LEU A 251 1.96 7.72 -6.33
C LEU A 251 1.48 8.07 -7.75
N ASN A 252 2.10 7.49 -8.80
CA ASN A 252 1.74 7.81 -10.18
C ASN A 252 0.36 7.27 -10.59
N ASN A 253 -0.28 6.44 -9.77
CA ASN A 253 -1.69 6.10 -9.95
C ASN A 253 -2.59 7.35 -9.94
N GLU A 254 -2.19 8.45 -9.29
CA GLU A 254 -2.94 9.70 -9.34
C GLU A 254 -3.03 10.30 -10.76
N ALA A 255 -2.00 10.09 -11.59
CA ALA A 255 -2.05 10.48 -13.01
C ALA A 255 -3.15 9.70 -13.73
N VAL A 256 -3.26 8.40 -13.46
CA VAL A 256 -4.35 7.56 -13.99
C VAL A 256 -5.70 8.06 -13.52
N LEU A 257 -5.88 8.32 -12.22
CA LEU A 257 -7.17 8.83 -11.69
C LEU A 257 -7.57 10.17 -12.33
N SER A 258 -6.59 11.03 -12.64
CA SER A 258 -6.82 12.28 -13.37
C SER A 258 -7.16 12.04 -14.84
N GLN A 259 -6.43 11.14 -15.50
CA GLN A 259 -6.67 10.79 -16.90
C GLN A 259 -8.09 10.25 -17.09
N ILE A 260 -8.55 9.36 -16.19
CA ILE A 260 -9.92 8.81 -16.23
C ILE A 260 -10.98 9.76 -15.67
N ARG A 261 -10.65 11.04 -15.47
CA ARG A 261 -11.56 12.09 -14.99
C ARG A 261 -12.28 11.73 -13.68
N MET A 262 -11.62 10.96 -12.81
CA MET A 262 -12.20 10.55 -11.54
C MET A 262 -12.34 11.74 -10.59
N SER A 263 -13.55 11.95 -10.09
CA SER A 263 -13.87 13.05 -9.18
C SER A 263 -13.03 12.99 -7.90
N LEU A 264 -12.55 14.15 -7.44
CA LEU A 264 -11.72 14.26 -6.24
C LEU A 264 -12.40 13.68 -4.99
N SER A 265 -13.73 13.83 -4.89
CA SER A 265 -14.53 13.27 -3.79
C SER A 265 -14.49 11.74 -3.76
N TYR A 266 -14.47 11.08 -4.94
CA TYR A 266 -14.46 9.62 -5.02
C TYR A 266 -13.05 9.02 -4.85
N ARG A 267 -11.99 9.71 -5.29
CA ARG A 267 -10.61 9.19 -5.24
C ARG A 267 -10.22 8.66 -3.86
N LYS A 268 -10.59 9.36 -2.79
CA LYS A 268 -10.29 8.94 -1.41
C LYS A 268 -10.88 7.58 -1.07
N LEU A 269 -12.13 7.32 -1.47
CA LEU A 269 -12.77 6.03 -1.27
C LEU A 269 -12.15 4.97 -2.19
N PHE A 270 -11.95 5.32 -3.46
CA PHE A 270 -11.40 4.42 -4.47
C PHE A 270 -10.05 3.83 -4.05
N ARG A 271 -9.10 4.67 -3.63
CA ARG A 271 -7.76 4.24 -3.18
C ARG A 271 -7.83 3.25 -2.02
N LYS A 272 -8.63 3.55 -1.01
CA LYS A 272 -8.84 2.69 0.16
C LYS A 272 -9.39 1.33 -0.23
N LEU A 273 -10.37 1.31 -1.13
CA LEU A 273 -10.99 0.08 -1.59
C LEU A 273 -10.01 -0.78 -2.40
N CYS A 274 -9.22 -0.18 -3.29
CA CYS A 274 -8.20 -0.91 -4.05
C CYS A 274 -7.13 -1.51 -3.13
N CYS A 275 -6.59 -0.73 -2.18
CA CYS A 275 -5.60 -1.24 -1.22
C CYS A 275 -6.19 -2.36 -0.35
N SER A 276 -7.45 -2.24 0.07
CA SER A 276 -8.14 -3.26 0.86
C SER A 276 -8.35 -4.55 0.07
N ASP A 277 -8.68 -4.46 -1.21
CA ASP A 277 -8.87 -5.64 -2.06
C ASP A 277 -7.55 -6.34 -2.35
N ALA A 278 -6.46 -5.59 -2.58
CA ALA A 278 -5.12 -6.17 -2.68
C ALA A 278 -4.80 -7.03 -1.45
N ILE A 279 -5.04 -6.50 -0.25
CA ILE A 279 -4.81 -7.20 1.01
C ILE A 279 -5.73 -8.41 1.19
N LYS A 280 -7.04 -8.27 0.93
CA LYS A 280 -8.04 -9.35 1.04
C LYS A 280 -7.64 -10.55 0.20
N HIS A 281 -7.36 -10.31 -1.08
CA HIS A 281 -7.01 -11.38 -2.01
C HIS A 281 -5.66 -11.99 -1.67
N SER A 282 -4.67 -11.19 -1.24
CA SER A 282 -3.39 -11.72 -0.75
C SER A 282 -3.53 -12.59 0.50
N ALA A 283 -4.42 -12.22 1.43
CA ALA A 283 -4.74 -13.06 2.57
C ALA A 283 -5.39 -14.38 2.13
N ASP A 284 -6.32 -14.33 1.17
CA ASP A 284 -6.99 -15.52 0.62
C ASP A 284 -5.99 -16.46 -0.06
N ILE A 285 -5.09 -15.92 -0.90
CA ILE A 285 -3.99 -16.67 -1.51
C ILE A 285 -3.13 -17.33 -0.44
N TYR A 286 -2.69 -16.56 0.56
CA TYR A 286 -1.83 -17.08 1.62
C TYR A 286 -2.50 -18.21 2.41
N TYR A 287 -3.73 -18.00 2.90
CA TYR A 287 -4.44 -19.00 3.70
C TYR A 287 -4.73 -20.27 2.90
N LYS A 288 -5.12 -20.13 1.62
CA LYS A 288 -5.29 -21.27 0.72
C LYS A 288 -3.98 -22.03 0.52
N HIS A 289 -2.86 -21.32 0.36
CA HIS A 289 -1.55 -21.92 0.13
C HIS A 289 -1.03 -22.68 1.36
N ILE A 290 -1.18 -22.13 2.57
CA ILE A 290 -0.66 -22.79 3.78
C ILE A 290 -1.55 -23.95 4.27
N SER A 291 -2.75 -24.11 3.71
CA SER A 291 -3.70 -25.17 4.06
C SER A 291 -3.62 -26.38 3.12
N GLN A 292 -2.72 -26.34 2.13
CA GLN A 292 -2.35 -27.47 1.26
C GLN A 292 -1.22 -28.26 1.90
#